data_AF-A0A7W8RTK3-F1
#
_entry.id   AF-A0A7W8RTK3-F1
#
_cell.length_a   1.000
_cell.length_b   1.000
_cell.length_c   1.000
_cell.angle_alpha   90.00
_cell.angle_beta   90.00
_cell.angle_gamma   90.00
#
_symmetry.space_group_name_H-M   'P 1'
#
loop_
_entity.id
_entity.type
_entity.pdbx_description
1 polymer ?
#
loop_
_entity_poly.entity_id
_entity_poly.type
_entity_poly.pdbx_seq_one_letter_code
_entity_poly.pdbx_strand_id
1 'polypeptide(L)'
;MNWRLFPILAVTGLAACSSEARIAALRDSAIRLQQARTQAWVNCSAGADCDRLWTLTKKYVAQRSVTPIRRADDTAIETAEPLYVWATRTTDDTGASTIRLKGMCRGMYRADGNPGWLYTSCARQIRAVETDFRAYLGAAS
;
A
#
# COMPACT_ATOMS: atom_id res chain seq x y z
N MET A 1 -16.35 34.06 -59.47
CA MET A 1 -15.54 34.70 -58.42
C MET A 1 -15.91 34.06 -57.07
N ASN A 2 -15.13 33.05 -56.71
CA ASN A 2 -14.74 32.61 -55.35
C ASN A 2 -15.82 32.26 -54.32
N TRP A 3 -16.19 30.97 -54.32
CA TRP A 3 -16.74 30.21 -53.19
C TRP A 3 -15.58 29.58 -52.40
N ARG A 4 -15.38 29.96 -51.13
CA ARG A 4 -14.59 29.16 -50.17
C ARG A 4 -15.13 29.34 -48.75
N LEU A 5 -16.14 28.53 -48.41
CA LEU A 5 -16.46 28.21 -47.02
C LEU A 5 -15.44 27.17 -46.52
N PHE A 6 -14.58 27.56 -45.59
CA PHE A 6 -13.72 26.65 -44.83
C PHE A 6 -14.55 26.00 -43.71
N PRO A 7 -14.74 24.66 -43.66
CA PRO A 7 -15.27 24.02 -42.48
C PRO A 7 -14.16 23.93 -41.42
N ILE A 8 -14.32 24.68 -40.33
CA ILE A 8 -13.52 24.51 -39.12
C ILE A 8 -13.95 23.18 -38.51
N LEU A 9 -13.10 22.16 -38.65
CA LEU A 9 -13.22 20.87 -37.97
C LEU A 9 -13.14 21.09 -36.44
N ALA A 10 -14.27 20.97 -35.76
CA ALA A 10 -14.34 20.88 -34.31
C ALA A 10 -13.89 19.48 -33.86
N VAL A 11 -12.60 19.34 -33.51
CA VAL A 11 -12.06 18.16 -32.84
C VAL A 11 -11.64 18.54 -31.42
N THR A 12 -12.61 18.70 -30.53
CA THR A 12 -12.39 18.96 -29.10
C THR A 12 -13.30 18.08 -28.25
N GLY A 13 -13.05 16.77 -28.22
CA GLY A 13 -13.85 15.82 -27.42
C GLY A 13 -13.06 14.68 -26.76
N LEU A 14 -11.90 14.31 -27.31
CA LEU A 14 -11.18 13.10 -26.85
C LEU A 14 -10.25 13.33 -25.66
N ALA A 15 -9.78 14.57 -25.44
CA ALA A 15 -8.83 14.87 -24.37
C ALA A 15 -9.49 14.84 -22.97
N ALA A 16 -10.72 15.35 -22.84
CA ALA A 16 -11.42 15.50 -21.57
C ALA A 16 -11.86 14.15 -20.95
N CYS A 17 -12.37 13.21 -21.76
CA CYS A 17 -12.72 11.88 -21.23
C CYS A 17 -11.49 11.11 -20.73
N SER A 18 -10.32 11.33 -21.33
CA SER A 18 -9.08 10.67 -20.91
C SER A 18 -8.57 11.17 -19.56
N SER A 19 -8.79 12.45 -19.22
CA SER A 19 -8.38 13.01 -17.94
C SER A 19 -9.31 12.57 -16.80
N GLU A 20 -10.63 12.57 -17.04
CA GLU A 20 -11.61 12.09 -16.06
C GLU A 20 -11.40 10.62 -15.69
N ALA A 21 -11.18 9.75 -16.69
CA ALA A 21 -10.90 8.34 -16.46
C ALA A 21 -9.62 8.12 -15.63
N ARG A 22 -8.57 8.93 -15.87
CA ARG A 22 -7.32 8.87 -15.10
C ARG A 22 -7.50 9.32 -13.65
N ILE A 23 -8.27 10.39 -13.43
CA ILE A 23 -8.60 10.89 -12.08
C ILE A 23 -9.40 9.83 -11.31
N ALA A 24 -10.41 9.23 -11.95
CA ALA A 24 -11.21 8.17 -11.35
C ALA A 24 -10.34 6.95 -10.97
N ALA A 25 -9.44 6.52 -11.85
CA ALA A 25 -8.53 5.40 -11.57
C ALA A 25 -7.57 5.70 -10.41
N LEU A 26 -7.04 6.93 -10.33
CA LEU A 26 -6.19 7.35 -9.22
C LEU A 26 -6.95 7.33 -7.89
N ARG A 27 -8.19 7.84 -7.89
CA ARG A 27 -9.08 7.85 -6.73
C ARG A 27 -9.42 6.44 -6.26
N ASP A 28 -9.78 5.54 -7.17
CA ASP A 28 -10.03 4.13 -6.86
C ASP A 28 -8.79 3.46 -6.27
N SER A 29 -7.61 3.70 -6.87
CA SER A 29 -6.34 3.20 -6.33
C SER A 29 -6.08 3.68 -4.90
N ALA A 30 -6.37 4.95 -4.61
CA ALA A 30 -6.22 5.53 -3.27
C ALA A 30 -7.17 4.90 -2.26
N ILE A 31 -8.45 4.73 -2.62
CA ILE A 31 -9.47 4.11 -1.77
C ILE A 31 -9.06 2.68 -1.42
N ARG A 32 -8.69 1.87 -2.42
CA ARG A 32 -8.31 0.47 -2.20
C ARG A 32 -7.04 0.33 -1.37
N LEU A 33 -6.07 1.21 -1.57
CA LEU A 33 -4.88 1.22 -0.71
C LEU A 33 -5.24 1.56 0.73
N GLN A 34 -6.09 2.58 0.94
CA GLN A 34 -6.50 2.96 2.29
C GLN A 34 -7.25 1.83 2.99
N GLN A 35 -8.11 1.11 2.28
CA GLN A 35 -8.80 -0.07 2.81
C GLN A 35 -7.80 -1.13 3.30
N ALA A 36 -6.80 -1.49 2.49
CA ALA A 36 -5.77 -2.44 2.90
C ALA A 36 -5.01 -1.97 4.14
N ARG A 37 -4.58 -0.71 4.18
CA ARG A 37 -3.89 -0.10 5.34
C ARG A 37 -4.69 -0.18 6.63
N THR A 38 -6.00 0.04 6.56
CA THR A 38 -6.87 -0.01 7.74
C THR A 38 -7.06 -1.42 8.30
N GLN A 39 -6.74 -2.44 7.52
CA GLN A 39 -6.94 -3.85 7.86
C GLN A 39 -5.62 -4.60 8.11
N ALA A 40 -4.47 -4.02 7.77
CA ALA A 40 -3.14 -4.63 7.90
C ALA A 40 -2.60 -4.60 9.35
N TRP A 41 -3.40 -5.08 10.31
CA TRP A 41 -3.01 -5.21 11.70
C TRP A 41 -3.77 -6.32 12.42
N VAL A 42 -3.21 -6.79 13.53
CA VAL A 42 -3.83 -7.71 14.48
C VAL A 42 -3.50 -7.32 15.92
N ASN A 43 -4.36 -7.67 16.86
CA ASN A 43 -4.09 -7.55 18.29
C ASN A 43 -3.78 -8.92 18.88
N CYS A 44 -3.01 -8.92 19.96
CA CYS A 44 -2.74 -10.07 20.79
C CYS A 44 -2.46 -9.62 22.22
N SER A 45 -2.78 -10.45 23.22
CA SER A 45 -2.67 -10.09 24.65
C SER A 45 -1.88 -11.11 25.47
N ALA A 46 -1.90 -12.40 25.09
CA ALA A 46 -1.05 -13.40 25.71
C ALA A 46 0.36 -13.36 25.10
N GLY A 47 1.39 -13.31 25.95
CA GLY A 47 2.79 -13.20 25.51
C GLY A 47 3.17 -14.26 24.48
N ALA A 48 2.87 -15.53 24.75
CA ALA A 48 3.15 -16.64 23.84
C ALA A 48 2.43 -16.52 22.49
N ASP A 49 1.17 -16.06 22.49
CA ASP A 49 0.41 -15.85 21.24
C ASP A 49 0.98 -14.68 20.43
N CYS A 50 1.36 -13.60 21.11
CA CYS A 50 2.01 -12.47 20.45
C CYS A 50 3.35 -12.84 19.84
N ASP A 51 4.18 -13.61 20.54
CA ASP A 51 5.48 -14.04 20.04
C ASP A 51 5.35 -14.97 18.83
N ARG A 52 4.33 -15.83 18.86
CA ARG A 52 3.93 -16.67 17.73
C ARG A 52 3.49 -15.84 16.52
N LEU A 53 2.59 -14.87 16.73
CA LEU A 53 2.12 -13.97 15.67
C LEU A 53 3.26 -13.10 15.11
N TRP A 54 4.20 -12.68 15.95
CA TRP A 54 5.38 -11.94 15.52
C TRP A 54 6.32 -12.80 14.66
N THR A 55 6.53 -14.05 15.05
CA THR A 55 7.27 -15.03 14.23
C THR A 55 6.60 -15.28 12.89
N LEU A 56 5.27 -15.40 12.86
CA LEU A 56 4.50 -15.53 11.62
C LEU A 56 4.59 -14.26 10.76
N THR A 57 4.59 -13.09 11.38
CA THR A 57 4.78 -11.81 10.70
C THR A 57 6.14 -11.76 10.00
N LYS A 58 7.22 -12.19 10.68
CA LYS A 58 8.55 -12.30 10.06
C LYS A 58 8.55 -13.23 8.84
N LYS A 59 7.91 -14.40 8.93
CA LYS A 59 7.75 -15.32 7.79
C LYS A 59 6.96 -14.68 6.65
N TYR A 60 5.85 -14.01 6.98
CA TYR A 60 5.01 -13.32 6.00
C TYR A 60 5.81 -12.26 5.23
N VAL A 61 6.53 -11.38 5.94
CA VAL A 61 7.35 -10.33 5.33
C VAL A 61 8.42 -10.95 4.44
N ALA A 62 9.07 -12.03 4.87
CA ALA A 62 10.09 -12.71 4.06
C ALA A 62 9.53 -13.32 2.77
N GLN A 63 8.29 -13.82 2.79
CA GLN A 63 7.66 -14.47 1.63
C GLN A 63 6.98 -13.49 0.67
N ARG A 64 6.44 -12.38 1.19
CA ARG A 64 5.59 -11.46 0.41
C ARG A 64 6.31 -10.19 -0.03
N SER A 65 7.44 -9.86 0.58
CA SER A 65 8.23 -8.69 0.18
C SER A 65 9.09 -9.01 -1.04
N VAL A 66 9.18 -8.03 -1.95
CA VAL A 66 10.10 -8.10 -3.10
C VAL A 66 11.55 -7.91 -2.64
N THR A 67 11.77 -7.22 -1.53
CA THR A 67 13.08 -6.88 -1.00
C THR A 67 13.38 -7.70 0.26
N PRO A 68 14.63 -8.17 0.46
CA PRO A 68 14.98 -8.92 1.66
C PRO A 68 14.83 -8.10 2.93
N ILE A 69 14.52 -8.78 4.04
CA ILE A 69 14.56 -8.22 5.39
C ILE A 69 15.98 -7.70 5.69
N ARG A 70 16.07 -6.47 6.18
CA ARG A 70 17.33 -5.81 6.61
C ARG A 70 17.45 -5.72 8.12
N ARG A 71 16.33 -5.58 8.81
CA ARG A 71 16.24 -5.55 10.27
C ARG A 71 15.05 -6.39 10.70
N ALA A 72 15.24 -7.19 11.74
CA ALA A 72 14.17 -7.91 12.41
C ALA A 72 14.54 -8.13 13.87
N ASP A 73 13.86 -7.44 14.77
CA ASP A 73 13.95 -7.59 16.22
C ASP A 73 12.56 -7.75 16.83
N ASP A 74 12.45 -7.64 18.14
CA ASP A 74 11.20 -7.88 18.88
C ASP A 74 10.14 -6.80 18.65
N THR A 75 10.51 -5.67 18.06
CA THR A 75 9.63 -4.50 17.89
C THR A 75 9.43 -4.10 16.43
N ALA A 76 10.40 -4.39 15.55
CA ALA A 76 10.36 -3.98 14.16
C ALA A 76 10.90 -5.04 13.20
N ILE A 77 10.27 -5.13 12.03
CA ILE A 77 10.76 -5.88 10.87
C ILE A 77 10.74 -4.94 9.68
N GLU A 78 11.86 -4.78 8.99
CA GLU A 78 12.03 -3.79 7.93
C GLU A 78 12.72 -4.41 6.71
N THR A 79 12.23 -4.05 5.53
CA THR A 79 12.89 -4.34 4.25
C THR A 79 13.47 -3.06 3.63
N ALA A 80 14.03 -3.14 2.42
CA ALA A 80 14.72 -2.03 1.75
C ALA A 80 13.97 -1.49 0.52
N GLU A 81 14.54 -0.46 -0.12
CA GLU A 81 14.12 0.01 -1.46
C GLU A 81 14.12 -1.12 -2.50
N PRO A 82 13.27 -1.03 -3.55
CA PRO A 82 12.39 0.11 -3.89
C PRO A 82 11.03 0.12 -3.16
N LEU A 83 10.66 -0.99 -2.50
CA LEU A 83 9.44 -1.14 -1.73
C LEU A 83 9.79 -1.53 -0.30
N TYR A 84 9.64 -0.59 0.62
CA TYR A 84 9.82 -0.80 2.05
C TYR A 84 8.57 -1.44 2.63
N VAL A 85 8.73 -2.62 3.20
CA VAL A 85 7.73 -3.26 4.05
C VAL A 85 8.22 -3.15 5.48
N TRP A 86 7.38 -2.57 6.33
CA TRP A 86 7.64 -2.33 7.74
C TRP A 86 6.55 -3.00 8.57
N ALA A 87 6.92 -3.92 9.46
CA ALA A 87 6.04 -4.40 10.52
C ALA A 87 6.49 -3.83 11.88
N THR A 88 5.53 -3.40 12.71
CA THR A 88 5.76 -2.96 14.10
C THR A 88 4.97 -3.83 15.06
N ARG A 89 5.54 -4.14 16.22
CA ARG A 89 4.83 -4.60 17.41
C ARG A 89 4.87 -3.50 18.46
N THR A 90 3.71 -3.07 18.95
CA THR A 90 3.61 -2.05 20.00
C THR A 90 2.72 -2.57 21.11
N THR A 91 3.24 -2.59 22.33
CA THR A 91 2.50 -2.98 23.54
C THR A 91 2.00 -1.73 24.25
N ASP A 92 0.73 -1.72 24.63
CA ASP A 92 0.15 -0.65 25.44
C ASP A 92 0.29 -0.93 26.95
N ASP A 93 -0.17 0.03 27.77
CA ASP A 93 -0.09 -0.05 29.23
C ASP A 93 -0.92 -1.20 29.84
N THR A 94 -1.86 -1.78 29.07
CA THR A 94 -2.66 -2.94 29.49
C THR A 94 -1.96 -4.27 29.20
N GLY A 95 -0.80 -4.23 28.53
CA GLY A 95 -0.09 -5.42 28.07
C GLY A 95 -0.60 -5.97 26.74
N ALA A 96 -1.60 -5.34 26.12
CA ALA A 96 -2.06 -5.71 24.79
C ALA A 96 -1.09 -5.20 23.73
N SER A 97 -0.70 -6.07 22.79
CA SER A 97 0.15 -5.73 21.66
C SER A 97 -0.67 -5.58 20.38
N THR A 98 -0.34 -4.56 19.59
CA THR A 98 -0.76 -4.42 18.21
C THR A 98 0.40 -4.76 17.29
N ILE A 99 0.22 -5.72 16.39
CA ILE A 99 1.12 -5.96 15.28
C ILE A 99 0.54 -5.30 14.03
N ARG A 100 1.28 -4.41 13.38
CA ARG A 100 0.84 -3.67 12.20
C ARG A 100 1.86 -3.78 11.08
N LEU A 101 1.37 -3.99 9.86
CA LEU A 101 2.16 -4.01 8.64
C LEU A 101 1.88 -2.76 7.80
N LYS A 102 2.93 -2.17 7.24
CA LYS A 102 2.85 -1.00 6.36
C LYS A 102 3.79 -1.18 5.18
N GLY A 103 3.33 -0.83 3.99
CA GLY A 103 4.16 -0.65 2.81
C GLY A 103 4.39 0.83 2.49
N MET A 104 5.62 1.15 2.09
CA MET A 104 6.04 2.45 1.59
C MET A 104 6.91 2.28 0.35
N CYS A 105 6.82 3.23 -0.57
CA CYS A 105 7.47 3.14 -1.87
C CYS A 105 7.97 4.52 -2.26
N ARG A 106 9.22 4.60 -2.70
CA ARG A 106 9.81 5.88 -3.11
C ARG A 106 9.14 6.40 -4.38
N GLY A 107 8.86 7.70 -4.42
CA GLY A 107 8.19 8.34 -5.56
C GLY A 107 6.67 8.11 -5.61
N MET A 108 6.09 7.43 -4.61
CA MET A 108 4.65 7.30 -4.45
C MET A 108 3.97 8.65 -4.20
N TYR A 109 4.59 9.50 -3.39
CA TYR A 109 4.12 10.85 -3.07
C TYR A 109 5.19 11.87 -3.43
N ARG A 110 4.74 13.07 -3.82
CA ARG A 110 5.56 14.26 -3.96
C ARG A 110 5.76 14.91 -2.58
N ALA A 111 6.64 15.92 -2.50
CA ALA A 111 6.94 16.61 -1.25
C ALA A 111 5.73 17.34 -0.64
N ASP A 112 4.74 17.71 -1.46
CA ASP A 112 3.47 18.32 -1.05
C ASP A 112 2.41 17.28 -0.62
N GLY A 113 2.76 15.99 -0.58
CA GLY A 113 1.85 14.90 -0.24
C GLY A 113 0.91 14.48 -1.38
N ASN A 114 0.97 15.12 -2.54
CA ASN A 114 0.17 14.72 -3.70
C ASN A 114 0.72 13.42 -4.33
N PRO A 115 -0.13 12.62 -5.00
CA PRO A 115 0.31 11.46 -5.75
C PRO A 115 1.45 11.77 -6.73
N GLY A 116 2.54 11.02 -6.61
CA GLY A 116 3.68 11.07 -7.52
C GLY A 116 3.49 10.16 -8.74
N TRP A 117 4.48 10.17 -9.64
CA TRP A 117 4.47 9.38 -10.87
C TRP A 117 4.32 7.88 -10.65
N LEU A 118 4.81 7.38 -9.51
CA LEU A 118 4.76 5.96 -9.16
C LEU A 118 3.58 5.60 -8.27
N TYR A 119 2.65 6.52 -8.00
CA TYR A 119 1.56 6.28 -7.04
C TYR A 119 0.80 4.99 -7.33
N THR A 120 0.31 4.82 -8.56
CA THR A 120 -0.54 3.67 -8.91
C THR A 120 0.21 2.34 -8.85
N SER A 121 1.47 2.30 -9.27
CA SER A 121 2.28 1.08 -9.22
C SER A 121 2.67 0.74 -7.77
N CYS A 122 3.11 1.73 -7.00
CA CYS A 122 3.40 1.58 -5.57
C CYS A 122 2.17 1.14 -4.78
N ALA A 123 1.02 1.80 -4.97
CA ALA A 123 -0.23 1.47 -4.29
C ALA A 123 -0.67 0.02 -4.56
N ARG A 124 -0.49 -0.45 -5.80
CA ARG A 124 -0.77 -1.84 -6.16
C ARG A 124 0.14 -2.84 -5.42
N GLN A 125 1.45 -2.56 -5.38
CA GLN A 125 2.42 -3.44 -4.70
C GLN A 125 2.19 -3.45 -3.18
N ILE A 126 1.98 -2.28 -2.58
CA ILE A 126 1.69 -2.16 -1.15
C ILE A 126 0.42 -2.93 -0.81
N ARG A 127 -0.65 -2.75 -1.60
CA ARG A 127 -1.92 -3.46 -1.40
C ARG A 127 -1.75 -4.97 -1.46
N ALA A 128 -0.96 -5.48 -2.40
CA ALA A 128 -0.71 -6.92 -2.53
C ALA A 128 -0.05 -7.52 -1.27
N VAL A 129 0.71 -6.72 -0.52
CA VAL A 129 1.32 -7.15 0.74
C VAL A 129 0.40 -6.90 1.95
N GLU A 130 -0.36 -5.80 1.96
CA GLU A 130 -1.17 -5.43 3.13
C GLU A 130 -2.52 -6.16 3.20
N THR A 131 -3.16 -6.46 2.07
CA THR A 131 -4.51 -7.08 2.04
C THR A 131 -4.54 -8.47 2.67
N ASP A 132 -3.53 -9.30 2.41
CA ASP A 132 -3.53 -10.71 2.84
C ASP A 132 -2.98 -10.91 4.26
N PHE A 133 -2.43 -9.86 4.87
CA PHE A 133 -1.66 -9.97 6.11
C PHE A 133 -2.48 -10.56 7.26
N ARG A 134 -3.65 -9.98 7.53
CA ARG A 134 -4.53 -10.44 8.61
C ARG A 134 -5.03 -11.87 8.38
N ALA A 135 -5.40 -12.19 7.15
CA ALA A 135 -5.86 -13.53 6.79
C ALA A 135 -4.76 -14.58 6.95
N TYR A 136 -3.53 -14.26 6.54
CA TYR A 136 -2.38 -15.14 6.71
C TYR A 136 -2.09 -15.45 8.18
N LEU A 137 -2.11 -14.44 9.04
CA LEU A 137 -1.93 -14.65 10.48
C LEU A 137 -3.07 -15.46 11.09
N GLY A 138 -4.32 -15.20 10.70
CA GLY A 138 -5.49 -15.93 11.17
C GLY A 138 -5.53 -17.39 10.72
N ALA A 139 -5.11 -17.69 9.49
CA ALA A 139 -5.08 -19.07 8.97
C ALA A 139 -3.98 -19.94 9.60
N ALA A 140 -2.91 -19.31 10.08
CA ALA A 140 -1.85 -19.97 10.82
C ALA A 140 -2.12 -19.96 12.34
N SER A 141 -3.31 -19.50 12.78
CA SER A 141 -3.68 -19.34 14.18
C SER A 141 -4.15 -20.61 14.84
#